data_AF-A0A2N2S8E9-F1
#
_entry.id   AF-A0A2N2S8E9-F1
#
_cell.length_a   1.000
_cell.length_b   1.000
_cell.length_c   1.000
_cell.angle_alpha   90.00
_cell.angle_beta   90.00
_cell.angle_gamma   90.00
#
_symmetry.space_group_name_H-M   'P 1'
#
loop_
_entity.id
_entity.type
_entity.pdbx_description
1 polymer ?
#
loop_
_entity_poly.entity_id
_entity_poly.type
_entity_poly.pdbx_seq_one_letter_code
_entity_poly.pdbx_strand_id
1 'polypeptide(L)' 'MLNQNKQILVVDDDVRLRELLQRYLTEQGFTVKVASDAKEM' A
#
# COMPACT_ATOMS: atom_id res chain seq x y z
N MET A 1 -19.28 14.12 -6.33
CA MET A 1 -19.37 12.79 -5.68
C MET A 1 -18.07 12.56 -4.93
N LEU A 2 -18.12 12.31 -3.62
CA LEU A 2 -16.92 11.99 -2.85
C LEU A 2 -16.49 10.58 -3.27
N ASN A 3 -15.56 10.48 -4.23
CA ASN A 3 -14.89 9.24 -4.54
C ASN A 3 -14.11 8.83 -3.30
N GLN A 4 -14.69 7.95 -2.49
CA GLN A 4 -14.01 7.25 -1.42
C GLN A 4 -13.02 6.28 -2.09
N ASN A 5 -11.93 6.81 -2.65
CA ASN A 5 -10.81 6.01 -3.12
C ASN A 5 -10.33 5.23 -1.90
N LYS A 6 -10.59 3.93 -1.88
CA LYS A 6 -10.16 3.04 -0.79
C LYS A 6 -8.63 3.06 -0.77
N GLN A 7 -8.08 3.74 0.23
CA GLN A 7 -6.64 3.80 0.47
C GLN A 7 -6.24 2.64 1.38
N ILE A 8 -5.14 1.96 1.03
CA ILE A 8 -4.55 0.86 1.79
C ILE A 8 -3.13 1.27 2.19
N LEU A 9 -2.79 1.11 3.47
CA LEU A 9 -1.42 1.21 3.96
C LEU A 9 -0.89 -0.20 4.24
N VAL A 10 0.22 -0.56 3.62
CA VAL A 10 0.94 -1.80 3.88
C VAL A 10 2.17 -1.47 4.72
N VAL A 11 2.28 -2.08 5.90
CA VAL A 11 3.43 -1.95 6.80
C VAL A 11 4.09 -3.32 6.93
N ASP A 12 5.32 -3.44 6.42
CA ASP A 12 6.07 -4.70 6.39
C ASP A 12 7.57 -4.40 6.30
N ASP A 13 8.41 -5.11 7.05
CA ASP A 13 9.86 -4.91 7.07
C ASP A 13 10.57 -5.60 5.88
N ASP A 14 9.99 -6.64 5.28
CA ASP A 14 10.52 -7.27 4.06
C ASP A 14 10.15 -6.45 2.81
N VAL A 15 11.18 -5.90 2.16
CA VAL A 15 11.06 -5.10 0.93
C VAL A 15 10.33 -5.84 -0.19
N ARG A 16 10.62 -7.14 -0.39
CA ARG A 16 10.09 -7.91 -1.52
C ARG A 16 8.60 -8.18 -1.34
N LEU A 17 8.18 -8.51 -0.12
CA LEU A 17 6.77 -8.72 0.18
C LEU A 17 5.97 -7.42 0.04
N ARG A 18 6.53 -6.32 0.51
CA ARG A 18 5.92 -4.99 0.40
C ARG A 18 5.73 -4.55 -1.05
N GLU A 19 6.74 -4.74 -1.90
CA GLU A 19 6.64 -4.46 -3.35
C GLU A 19 5.61 -5.35 -4.05
N LEU A 20 5.57 -6.65 -3.72
CA LEU A 20 4.59 -7.60 -4.25
C LEU A 20 3.16 -7.14 -3.93
N LEU A 21 2.90 -6.80 -2.67
CA LEU A 21 1.59 -6.34 -2.21
C LEU A 21 1.20 -5.00 -2.84
N GLN A 22 2.14 -4.06 -2.95
CA GLN A 22 1.90 -2.77 -3.60
C GLN A 22 1.45 -2.97 -5.04
N ARG A 23 2.18 -3.77 -5.82
CA ARG A 23 1.86 -4.06 -7.22
C ARG A 23 0.50 -4.74 -7.34
N TYR A 24 0.28 -5.82 -6.60
CA TYR A 24 -0.96 -6.59 -6.66
C TYR A 24 -2.20 -5.73 -6.34
N LEU A 25 -2.16 -4.98 -5.25
CA LEU A 25 -3.29 -4.14 -4.82
C LEU A 25 -3.51 -2.94 -5.75
N THR A 26 -2.44 -2.36 -6.30
CA THR A 26 -2.55 -1.30 -7.30
C THR A 26 -3.19 -1.81 -8.59
N GLU A 27 -2.81 -3.01 -9.06
CA GLU A 27 -3.43 -3.68 -10.22
C GLU A 27 -4.92 -3.96 -10.01
N GLN A 28 -5.39 -4.13 -8.77
CA GLN A 28 -6.81 -4.24 -8.43
C GLN A 28 -7.54 -2.87 -8.33
N GLY A 29 -6.85 -1.75 -8.56
CA GLY A 29 -7.42 -0.41 -8.56
C GLY A 29 -7.43 0.29 -7.19
N PHE A 30 -6.72 -0.24 -6.19
CA PHE A 30 -6.57 0.44 -4.90
C PHE A 30 -5.47 1.50 -4.95
N THR A 31 -5.63 2.54 -4.15
CA THR A 31 -4.54 3.49 -3.88
C THR A 31 -3.72 2.95 -2.70
N VAL A 32 -2.47 2.56 -2.95
CA VAL A 32 -1.64 1.87 -1.97
C VAL A 32 -0.47 2.76 -1.51
N LYS A 33 -0.28 2.88 -0.20
CA LYS A 33 0.93 3.40 0.43
C LYS A 33 1.67 2.26 1.11
N VAL A 34 2.99 2.36 1.12
CA VAL A 34 3.88 1.38 1.75
C VAL A 34 4.75 2.08 2.79
N ALA A 35 5.00 1.40 3.90
CA ALA A 35 5.93 1.82 4.94
C ALA A 35 6.75 0.61 5.40
N SER A 36 8.04 0.80 5.65
CA SER A 36 8.91 -0.24 6.22
C SER A 36 8.91 -0.24 7.75
N ASP A 37 8.48 0.85 8.38
CA ASP A 37 8.34 0.98 9.82
C ASP A 37 7.28 2.03 10.22
N ALA A 38 7.06 2.23 11.51
CA ALA A 38 6.09 3.17 12.04
C ALA A 38 6.50 4.66 11.93
N LYS A 39 7.75 4.96 11.57
CA LYS A 39 8.27 6.32 11.39
C LYS A 39 8.18 6.78 9.93
N GLU A 40 8.18 5.85 8.98
CA GLU A 40 7.86 6.12 7.57
C GLU A 40 6.35 6.34 7.39
N MET A 41 5.87 7.56 7.60
CA MET A 41 4.53 7.99 7.18
C MET A 41 4.51 9.42 6.65
#